data_AF-A0A6V8QAR1-F1
#
_entry.id   AF-A0A6V8QAR1-F1
#
_cell.length_a   1.000
_cell.length_b   1.000
_cell.length_c   1.000
_cell.angle_alpha   90.00
_cell.angle_beta   90.00
_cell.angle_gamma   90.00
#
_symmetry.space_group_name_H-M   'P 1'
#
loop_
_entity.id
_entity.type
_entity.pdbx_description
1 polymer ?
#
loop_
_entity_poly.entity_id
_entity_poly.type
_entity_poly.pdbx_seq_one_letter_code
_entity_poly.pdbx_strand_id
1 'polypeptide(L)'
;MGYLVSGGIIFTTLAGKNLAARGLAIRKAILRGDLEGAREIVSQIVGRDTKNLDFEDLIRATVESIAENTVDGIVAPLFYAFVGGAPLAMAYRAINTLDSMVGYKKEPYLQFGWAAARMEDEANYIPARLNMLFISLAAICLGMDGSRAWGTARRDGGKHGRP
;
A
#
# COMPACT_ATOMS: atom_id res chain seq x y z
N MET A 1 27.86 -16.31 0.49
CA MET A 1 26.62 -16.98 0.95
C MET A 1 25.70 -16.05 1.74
N GLY A 2 26.21 -15.25 2.70
CA GLY A 2 25.38 -14.34 3.51
C GLY A 2 24.53 -13.32 2.72
N TYR A 3 25.06 -12.73 1.64
CA TYR A 3 24.30 -11.79 0.81
C TYR A 3 23.15 -12.44 0.03
N LEU A 4 23.29 -13.70 -0.39
CA LEU A 4 22.23 -14.43 -1.07
C LEU A 4 21.09 -14.79 -0.10
N VAL A 5 21.44 -15.18 1.13
CA VAL A 5 20.46 -15.43 2.19
C VAL A 5 19.73 -14.14 2.56
N SER A 6 20.46 -13.03 2.73
CA SER A 6 19.88 -11.72 3.00
C SER A 6 18.94 -11.26 1.87
N GLY A 7 19.36 -11.42 0.61
CA GLY A 7 18.52 -11.12 -0.56
C GLY A 7 17.26 -11.97 -0.61
N GLY A 8 17.37 -13.27 -0.30
CA GLY A 8 16.22 -14.17 -0.21
C GLY A 8 15.22 -13.76 0.88
N ILE A 9 15.71 -13.35 2.05
CA ILE A 9 14.87 -12.85 3.16
C ILE A 9 14.20 -11.54 2.78
N ILE A 10 14.92 -10.59 2.17
CA ILE A 10 14.30 -9.33 1.71
C ILE A 10 13.20 -9.63 0.68
N PHE A 11 13.44 -10.58 -0.22
CA PHE A 11 12.44 -10.97 -1.23
C PHE A 11 11.13 -11.47 -0.59
N THR A 12 11.17 -12.20 0.52
CA THR A 12 9.94 -12.67 1.19
C THR A 12 9.13 -11.56 1.85
N THR A 13 9.73 -10.39 2.07
CA THR A 13 9.02 -9.21 2.60
C THR A 13 8.25 -8.44 1.53
N LEU A 14 8.48 -8.72 0.23
CA LEU A 14 7.88 -7.99 -0.89
C LEU A 14 6.56 -8.64 -1.35
N ALA A 15 5.55 -7.81 -1.64
CA ALA A 15 4.19 -8.25 -2.03
C ALA A 15 3.73 -7.78 -3.44
N GLY A 16 4.64 -7.30 -4.29
CA GLY A 16 4.28 -6.57 -5.51
C GLY A 16 3.53 -7.38 -6.60
N LYS A 17 3.79 -8.67 -6.74
CA LYS A 17 3.19 -9.49 -7.82
C LYS A 17 1.67 -9.61 -7.69
N ASN A 18 1.19 -9.93 -6.49
CA ASN A 18 -0.24 -10.10 -6.24
C ASN A 18 -0.96 -8.74 -6.29
N LEU A 19 -0.31 -7.67 -5.83
CA LEU A 19 -0.87 -6.32 -5.90
C LEU A 19 -1.10 -5.87 -7.35
N ALA A 20 -0.11 -6.07 -8.22
CA ALA A 20 -0.22 -5.75 -9.64
C ALA A 20 -1.32 -6.57 -10.33
N ALA A 21 -1.42 -7.87 -10.03
CA ALA A 21 -2.44 -8.74 -10.59
C ALA A 21 -3.87 -8.27 -10.23
N ARG A 22 -4.10 -7.90 -8.95
CA ARG A 22 -5.40 -7.38 -8.49
C ARG A 22 -5.74 -6.04 -9.15
N GLY A 23 -4.80 -5.11 -9.20
CA GLY A 23 -5.01 -3.81 -9.84
C GLY A 23 -5.37 -3.93 -11.32
N LEU A 24 -4.71 -4.84 -12.05
CA LEU A 24 -5.04 -5.13 -13.45
C LEU A 24 -6.41 -5.80 -13.60
N ALA A 25 -6.78 -6.69 -12.68
CA ALA A 25 -8.10 -7.33 -12.69
C ALA A 25 -9.22 -6.31 -12.48
N ILE A 26 -9.07 -5.38 -11.52
CA ILE A 26 -10.02 -4.30 -11.25
C ILE A 26 -10.16 -3.39 -12.49
N ARG A 27 -9.03 -2.94 -13.05
CA ARG A 27 -9.02 -2.14 -14.28
C ARG A 27 -9.77 -2.86 -15.41
N LYS A 28 -9.56 -4.16 -15.58
CA LYS A 28 -10.19 -4.95 -16.64
C LYS A 28 -11.70 -5.09 -16.44
N ALA A 29 -12.17 -5.28 -15.21
CA ALA A 29 -13.60 -5.31 -14.87
C ALA A 29 -14.26 -3.96 -15.18
N ILE A 30 -13.64 -2.86 -14.74
CA ILE A 30 -14.12 -1.49 -15.00
C ILE A 30 -14.21 -1.20 -16.51
N LEU A 31 -13.17 -1.53 -17.28
CA LEU A 31 -13.17 -1.31 -18.73
C LEU A 31 -14.21 -2.13 -19.49
N ARG A 32 -14.76 -3.19 -18.87
CA ARG A 32 -15.83 -4.02 -19.42
C ARG A 32 -17.23 -3.59 -18.95
N GLY A 33 -17.32 -2.56 -18.10
CA GLY A 33 -18.58 -2.15 -17.48
C GLY A 33 -19.06 -3.07 -16.35
N ASP A 34 -18.24 -4.03 -15.91
CA ASP A 34 -18.56 -4.96 -14.83
C ASP A 34 -18.23 -4.33 -13.46
N LEU A 35 -19.15 -3.52 -12.96
CA LEU A 35 -18.99 -2.84 -11.67
C LEU A 35 -19.14 -3.79 -10.49
N GLU A 36 -19.96 -4.83 -10.59
CA GLU A 36 -20.13 -5.82 -9.52
C GLU A 36 -18.86 -6.63 -9.34
N GLY A 37 -18.28 -7.15 -10.43
CA GLY A 37 -17.00 -7.86 -10.37
C GLY A 37 -15.87 -6.96 -9.87
N ALA A 38 -15.87 -5.68 -10.25
CA ALA A 38 -14.89 -4.73 -9.73
C ALA A 38 -15.05 -4.49 -8.21
N ARG A 39 -16.28 -4.35 -7.69
CA ARG A 39 -16.56 -4.22 -6.25
C ARG A 39 -16.13 -5.44 -5.45
N GLU A 40 -16.32 -6.64 -6.01
CA GLU A 40 -15.87 -7.89 -5.39
C GLU A 40 -14.36 -7.92 -5.27
N ILE A 41 -13.61 -7.59 -6.34
CA ILE A 41 -12.14 -7.60 -6.29
C ILE A 41 -11.61 -6.50 -5.37
N VAL A 42 -12.20 -5.30 -5.39
CA VAL A 42 -11.83 -4.20 -4.49
C VAL A 42 -12.07 -4.59 -3.02
N SER A 43 -13.14 -5.33 -2.70
CA SER A 43 -13.42 -5.80 -1.34
C SER A 43 -12.28 -6.65 -0.73
N GLN A 44 -11.45 -7.26 -1.56
CA GLN A 44 -10.33 -8.08 -1.11
C GLN A 44 -9.08 -7.29 -0.74
N ILE A 45 -9.03 -6.00 -1.09
CA ILE A 45 -7.87 -5.12 -0.86
C ILE A 45 -8.21 -3.90 0.00
N VAL A 46 -9.48 -3.69 0.33
CA VAL A 46 -9.93 -2.60 1.19
C VAL A 46 -10.56 -3.14 2.47
N GLY A 47 -10.35 -2.45 3.59
CA GLY A 47 -10.94 -2.82 4.89
C GLY A 47 -12.37 -2.31 5.13
N ARG A 48 -13.08 -1.86 4.08
CA ARG A 48 -14.43 -1.24 4.17
C ARG A 48 -15.45 -1.95 3.31
N ASP A 49 -16.74 -1.75 3.61
CA ASP A 49 -17.83 -2.27 2.79
C ASP A 49 -17.79 -1.64 1.38
N THR A 50 -17.79 -2.49 0.35
CA THR A 50 -17.71 -2.09 -1.06
C THR A 50 -19.02 -2.27 -1.82
N LYS A 51 -20.06 -2.86 -1.19
CA LYS A 51 -21.28 -3.30 -1.88
C LYS A 51 -22.01 -2.16 -2.60
N ASN A 52 -21.98 -0.96 -2.02
CA ASN A 52 -22.72 0.20 -2.52
C ASN A 52 -21.83 1.32 -3.05
N LEU A 53 -20.54 1.06 -3.31
CA LEU A 53 -19.66 2.09 -3.89
C LEU A 53 -20.15 2.44 -5.29
N ASP A 54 -20.32 3.74 -5.56
CA ASP A 54 -20.53 4.21 -6.92
C ASP A 54 -19.24 4.09 -7.75
N PHE A 55 -19.28 4.51 -9.01
CA PHE A 55 -18.13 4.40 -9.89
C PHE A 55 -16.93 5.23 -9.41
N GLU A 56 -17.16 6.44 -8.92
CA GLU A 56 -16.10 7.35 -8.48
C GLU A 56 -15.47 6.86 -7.18
N ASP A 57 -16.28 6.43 -6.23
CA ASP A 57 -15.86 5.84 -4.97
C ASP A 57 -15.10 4.53 -5.17
N LEU A 58 -15.49 3.71 -6.16
CA LEU A 58 -14.79 2.49 -6.52
C LEU A 58 -13.39 2.77 -7.09
N ILE A 59 -13.29 3.75 -7.99
CA ILE A 59 -12.00 4.20 -8.55
C ILE A 59 -11.12 4.74 -7.43
N ARG A 60 -11.68 5.60 -6.58
CA ARG A 60 -11.00 6.18 -5.43
C ARG A 60 -10.48 5.08 -4.50
N ALA A 61 -11.34 4.15 -4.07
CA ALA A 61 -10.96 3.02 -3.24
C ALA A 61 -9.83 2.20 -3.86
N THR A 62 -9.91 1.95 -5.16
CA THR A 62 -8.87 1.20 -5.89
C THR A 62 -7.54 1.93 -5.87
N VAL A 63 -7.53 3.23 -6.19
CA VAL A 63 -6.30 4.04 -6.26
C VAL A 63 -5.68 4.19 -4.88
N GLU A 64 -6.50 4.50 -3.86
CA GLU A 64 -6.07 4.64 -2.47
C GLU A 64 -5.42 3.34 -1.99
N SER A 65 -6.09 2.21 -2.13
CA SER A 65 -5.58 0.94 -1.63
C SER A 65 -4.39 0.41 -2.43
N ILE A 66 -4.32 0.62 -3.74
CA ILE A 66 -3.10 0.27 -4.49
C ILE A 66 -1.92 1.12 -4.05
N ALA A 67 -2.13 2.42 -3.83
CA ALA A 67 -1.06 3.33 -3.41
C ALA A 67 -0.54 2.96 -2.01
N GLU A 68 -1.44 2.71 -1.06
CA GLU A 68 -1.13 2.28 0.31
C GLU A 68 -0.38 0.94 0.32
N ASN A 69 -0.94 -0.09 -0.33
CA ASN A 69 -0.30 -1.41 -0.42
C ASN A 69 1.05 -1.38 -1.17
N THR A 70 1.28 -0.38 -2.04
CA THR A 70 2.59 -0.21 -2.69
C THR A 70 3.64 0.30 -1.69
N VAL A 71 3.24 1.20 -0.79
CA VAL A 71 4.13 1.64 0.31
C VAL A 71 4.47 0.43 1.19
N ASP A 72 3.45 -0.26 1.68
CA ASP A 72 3.62 -1.31 2.69
C ASP A 72 4.26 -2.60 2.14
N GLY A 73 3.90 -2.94 0.90
CA GLY A 73 4.32 -4.19 0.27
C GLY A 73 5.63 -4.09 -0.50
N ILE A 74 6.13 -2.89 -0.80
CA ILE A 74 7.30 -2.70 -1.67
C ILE A 74 8.22 -1.60 -1.14
N VAL A 75 7.75 -0.37 -1.04
CA VAL A 75 8.63 0.79 -0.82
C VAL A 75 9.25 0.76 0.58
N ALA A 76 8.44 0.52 1.62
CA ALA A 76 8.92 0.48 2.99
C ALA A 76 9.85 -0.71 3.27
N PRO A 77 9.54 -1.97 2.85
CA PRO A 77 10.48 -3.07 2.98
C PRO A 77 11.82 -2.82 2.28
N LEU A 78 11.81 -2.24 1.06
CA LEU A 78 13.04 -1.88 0.34
C LEU A 78 13.82 -0.75 1.03
N PHE A 79 13.13 0.26 1.55
CA PHE A 79 13.75 1.35 2.30
C PHE A 79 14.48 0.82 3.54
N TYR A 80 13.80 -0.01 4.35
CA TYR A 80 14.41 -0.59 5.55
C TYR A 80 15.50 -1.62 5.23
N ALA A 81 15.35 -2.37 4.13
CA ALA A 81 16.42 -3.22 3.59
C ALA A 81 17.66 -2.40 3.21
N PHE A 82 17.48 -1.21 2.62
CA PHE A 82 18.60 -0.33 2.27
C PHE A 82 19.29 0.25 3.52
N VAL A 83 18.51 0.64 4.54
CA VAL A 83 19.04 1.27 5.76
C VAL A 83 19.76 0.26 6.67
N GLY A 84 19.23 -0.95 6.84
CA GLY A 84 19.77 -1.92 7.80
C GLY A 84 19.67 -3.38 7.38
N GLY A 85 19.49 -3.64 6.09
CA GLY A 85 19.47 -4.99 5.54
C GLY A 85 18.22 -5.79 5.90
N ALA A 86 18.34 -7.11 5.76
CA ALA A 86 17.26 -8.06 6.04
C ALA A 86 16.61 -7.90 7.44
N PRO A 87 17.35 -7.65 8.54
CA PRO A 87 16.73 -7.50 9.86
C PRO A 87 15.71 -6.35 9.94
N LEU A 88 16.03 -5.17 9.39
CA LEU A 88 15.10 -4.05 9.41
C LEU A 88 13.92 -4.25 8.45
N ALA A 89 14.14 -4.86 7.29
CA ALA A 89 13.05 -5.22 6.38
C ALA A 89 12.06 -6.20 7.04
N MET A 90 12.57 -7.19 7.77
CA MET A 90 11.73 -8.12 8.55
C MET A 90 11.03 -7.44 9.72
N ALA A 91 11.71 -6.55 10.44
CA ALA A 91 11.11 -5.79 11.53
C ALA A 91 9.94 -4.94 11.04
N TYR A 92 10.12 -4.23 9.92
CA TYR A 92 9.03 -3.50 9.28
C TYR A 92 7.88 -4.43 8.87
N ARG A 93 8.19 -5.57 8.23
CA ARG A 93 7.17 -6.55 7.83
C ARG A 93 6.37 -7.07 9.03
N ALA A 94 7.01 -7.27 10.17
CA ALA A 94 6.35 -7.64 11.41
C ALA A 94 5.43 -6.53 11.93
N ILE A 95 5.86 -5.26 11.90
CA ILE A 95 5.03 -4.10 12.28
C ILE A 95 3.77 -4.02 11.40
N ASN A 96 3.92 -4.05 10.07
CA ASN A 96 2.79 -4.01 9.14
C ASN A 96 1.85 -5.21 9.30
N THR A 97 2.39 -6.40 9.60
CA THR A 97 1.58 -7.59 9.89
C THR A 97 0.82 -7.45 11.21
N LEU A 98 1.44 -6.86 12.24
CA LEU A 98 0.80 -6.59 13.52
C LEU A 98 -0.35 -5.59 13.36
N ASP A 99 -0.15 -4.51 12.60
CA ASP A 99 -1.23 -3.56 12.33
C ASP A 99 -2.40 -4.23 11.59
N SER A 100 -2.12 -4.98 10.52
CA SER A 100 -3.16 -5.69 9.77
C SER A 100 -3.94 -6.74 10.58
N MET A 101 -3.32 -7.36 11.60
CA MET A 101 -3.96 -8.39 12.45
C MET A 101 -4.68 -7.81 13.68
N VAL A 102 -4.13 -6.75 14.28
CA VAL A 102 -4.58 -6.20 15.58
C VAL A 102 -5.30 -4.86 15.43
N GLY A 103 -5.13 -4.17 14.29
CA GLY A 103 -5.72 -2.87 13.96
C GLY A 103 -7.25 -2.87 13.85
N TYR A 104 -7.90 -4.04 13.94
CA TYR A 104 -9.34 -4.09 14.15
C TYR A 104 -9.66 -3.99 15.64
N LYS A 105 -10.39 -2.92 15.98
CA LYS A 105 -11.07 -2.59 17.25
C LYS A 105 -11.89 -3.75 17.82
N LYS A 106 -11.24 -4.83 18.27
CA LYS A 106 -11.84 -5.92 19.05
C LYS A 106 -11.32 -5.82 20.47
N GLU A 107 -12.23 -5.61 21.42
CA GLU A 107 -11.93 -5.82 22.84
C GLU A 107 -11.38 -7.24 23.02
N PRO A 108 -10.28 -7.43 23.79
CA PRO A 108 -9.63 -6.50 24.72
C PRO A 108 -8.36 -5.77 24.19
N TYR A 109 -8.01 -5.85 22.91
CA TYR A 109 -6.69 -5.42 22.40
C TYR A 109 -6.58 -3.95 21.98
N LEU A 110 -7.51 -3.09 22.40
CA LEU A 110 -7.57 -1.68 21.96
C LEU A 110 -6.25 -0.90 22.17
N GLN A 111 -5.58 -1.08 23.31
CA GLN A 111 -4.32 -0.38 23.59
C GLN A 111 -3.15 -0.90 22.76
N PHE A 112 -3.13 -2.21 22.47
CA PHE A 112 -2.13 -2.83 21.61
C PHE A 112 -2.33 -2.45 20.14
N GLY A 113 -3.57 -2.40 19.67
CA GLY A 113 -3.90 -1.93 18.32
C GLY A 113 -3.51 -0.47 18.10
N TRP A 114 -3.75 0.41 19.09
CA TRP A 114 -3.33 1.81 19.01
C TRP A 114 -1.81 1.98 18.92
N ALA A 115 -1.06 1.24 19.75
CA ALA A 115 0.41 1.30 19.72
C ALA A 115 0.98 0.74 18.41
N ALA A 116 0.42 -0.35 17.88
CA ALA A 116 0.81 -0.94 16.60
C ALA A 116 0.56 0.03 15.43
N ALA A 117 -0.65 0.60 15.35
CA ALA A 117 -1.00 1.59 14.34
C ALA A 117 -0.09 2.82 14.42
N ARG A 118 0.20 3.31 15.63
CA ARG A 118 1.09 4.46 15.77
C ARG A 118 2.53 4.18 15.31
N MET A 119 3.06 3.00 15.64
CA MET A 119 4.38 2.59 15.19
C MET A 119 4.45 2.42 13.68
N GLU A 120 3.39 1.87 13.07
CA GLU A 120 3.31 1.75 11.62
C GLU A 120 3.32 3.12 10.94
N ASP A 121 2.55 4.09 11.46
CA ASP A 121 2.47 5.45 10.91
C ASP A 121 3.83 6.14 10.87
N GLU A 122 4.57 6.01 11.98
CA GLU A 122 5.90 6.57 12.12
C GLU A 122 6.88 5.86 11.19
N ALA A 123 6.79 4.53 11.07
CA ALA A 123 7.62 3.75 10.17
C ALA A 123 7.34 4.06 8.69
N ASN A 124 6.09 4.35 8.33
CA ASN A 124 5.67 4.64 6.96
C ASN A 124 5.83 6.11 6.56
N TYR A 125 6.13 7.02 7.50
CA TYR A 125 6.24 8.45 7.22
C TYR A 125 7.26 8.80 6.12
N ILE A 126 8.46 8.20 6.15
CA ILE A 126 9.50 8.42 5.14
C ILE A 126 9.20 7.61 3.87
N PRO A 127 8.94 6.30 3.93
CA PRO A 127 8.57 5.49 2.76
C PRO A 127 7.42 6.07 1.94
N ALA A 128 6.36 6.59 2.58
CA ALA A 128 5.22 7.18 1.88
C ALA A 128 5.61 8.38 1.02
N ARG A 129 6.55 9.22 1.47
CA ARG A 129 7.07 10.36 0.69
C ARG A 129 7.95 9.93 -0.47
N LEU A 130 8.77 8.90 -0.27
CA LEU A 130 9.54 8.29 -1.34
C LEU A 130 8.63 7.66 -2.40
N ASN A 131 7.51 7.07 -2.00
CA ASN A 131 6.54 6.51 -2.93
C ASN A 131 5.95 7.58 -3.86
N MET A 132 5.69 8.80 -3.37
CA MET A 132 5.25 9.91 -4.23
C MET A 132 6.27 10.22 -5.34
N LEU A 133 7.56 10.20 -4.99
CA LEU A 133 8.65 10.38 -5.96
C LEU A 133 8.69 9.21 -6.95
N PHE A 134 8.63 7.97 -6.48
CA PHE A 134 8.68 6.78 -7.34
C PHE A 134 7.52 6.70 -8.32
N ILE A 135 6.29 7.02 -7.88
CA ILE A 135 5.12 7.08 -8.75
C ILE A 135 5.31 8.18 -9.82
N SER A 136 5.83 9.34 -9.43
CA SER A 136 6.07 10.46 -10.36
C SER A 136 7.14 10.12 -11.39
N LEU A 137 8.23 9.47 -10.97
CA LEU A 137 9.28 8.99 -11.87
C LEU A 137 8.78 7.88 -12.79
N ALA A 138 8.01 6.93 -12.26
CA ALA A 138 7.39 5.87 -13.06
C ALA A 138 6.47 6.44 -14.13
N ALA A 139 5.69 7.48 -13.82
CA ALA A 139 4.87 8.18 -14.79
C ALA A 139 5.73 8.78 -15.93
N ILE A 140 6.85 9.43 -15.62
CA ILE A 140 7.77 9.97 -16.64
C ILE A 140 8.32 8.84 -17.53
N CYS A 141 8.80 7.74 -16.93
CA CYS A 141 9.34 6.60 -17.67
C CYS A 141 8.31 5.93 -18.58
N LEU A 142 7.02 6.03 -18.25
CA LEU A 142 5.91 5.52 -19.06
C LEU A 142 5.39 6.54 -20.08
N GLY A 143 6.03 7.70 -20.23
CA GLY A 143 5.60 8.76 -21.14
C GLY A 143 4.34 9.51 -20.67
N MET A 144 4.01 9.43 -19.38
CA MET A 144 2.90 10.12 -18.74
C MET A 144 3.37 11.41 -18.04
N ASP A 145 2.42 12.23 -17.59
CA ASP A 145 2.73 13.50 -16.92
C ASP A 145 3.08 13.30 -15.43
N GLY A 146 4.37 13.06 -15.17
CA GLY A 146 4.89 12.94 -13.80
C GLY A 146 4.85 14.24 -13.00
N SER A 147 4.85 15.41 -13.66
CA SER A 147 4.72 16.70 -12.98
C SER A 147 3.32 16.85 -12.39
N ARG A 148 2.30 16.40 -13.13
CA ARG A 148 0.93 16.33 -12.63
C ARG A 148 0.79 15.31 -11.51
N ALA A 149 1.40 14.13 -11.62
CA ALA A 149 1.37 13.13 -10.55
C ALA A 149 1.95 13.69 -9.24
N TRP A 150 3.11 14.34 -9.31
CA TRP A 150 3.74 15.02 -8.19
C TRP A 150 2.87 16.15 -7.61
N GLY A 151 2.32 16.99 -8.49
CA GLY A 151 1.45 18.11 -8.10
C GLY A 151 0.16 17.65 -7.41
N THR A 152 -0.43 16.55 -7.86
CA THR A 152 -1.59 15.92 -7.21
C THR A 152 -1.20 15.35 -5.85
N ALA A 153 -0.12 14.57 -5.77
CA ALA A 153 0.34 13.96 -4.52
C ALA A 153 0.62 15.01 -3.43
N ARG A 154 1.26 16.14 -3.79
CA ARG A 154 1.51 17.23 -2.83
C ARG A 154 0.25 17.97 -2.38
N ARG A 155 -0.74 18.10 -3.28
CA ARG A 155 -1.99 18.84 -3.00
C ARG A 155 -2.95 18.03 -2.15
N ASP A 156 -3.07 16.73 -2.43
CA ASP A 156 -4.10 15.87 -1.87
C ASP A 156 -3.55 14.88 -0.82
N GLY A 157 -2.24 14.69 -0.73
CA GLY A 157 -1.62 13.78 0.23
C GLY A 157 -1.89 14.13 1.71
N GLY A 158 -2.17 15.40 2.02
CA GLY A 158 -2.56 15.84 3.36
C GLY A 158 -4.06 15.77 3.66
N LYS A 159 -4.89 15.46 2.65
CA LYS A 159 -6.36 15.40 2.78
C LYS A 159 -6.87 14.00 3.14
N HIS A 160 -5.96 13.05 3.31
CA HIS A 160 -6.29 11.70 3.74
C HIS A 160 -6.69 11.72 5.22
N GLY A 161 -7.99 11.77 5.48
CA GLY A 161 -8.53 11.48 6.81
C GLY A 161 -8.39 9.98 7.04
N ARG A 162 -7.52 9.59 7.97
CA ARG A 162 -7.60 8.25 8.55
C ARG A 162 -8.96 8.13 9.25
N PRO A 163 -9.78 7.12 8.95
CA PRO A 163 -10.99 6.83 9.72
C PRO A 163 -10.69 6.35 11.14
#